data_AF-A0A7L2RZ62-F1
#
_entry.id   AF-A0A7L2RZ62-F1
#
_cell.length_a   1.000
_cell.length_b   1.000
_cell.length_c   1.000
_cell.angle_alpha   90.00
_cell.angle_beta   90.00
_cell.angle_gamma   90.00
#
_symmetry.space_group_name_H-M   'P 1'
#
loop_
_entity.id
_entity.type
_entity.pdbx_description
1 polymer ?
#
loop_
_entity_poly.entity_id
_entity_poly.type
_entity_poly.pdbx_seq_one_letter_code
_entity_poly.pdbx_strand_id
1 'polypeptide(L)' 'AVKCMRNKPAYFAERLYKSMKGLGTDDSTLIRVMVSRSEVDMLYIRREFLSMYGKSLHSFIKVSS' A
#
# COMPACT_ATOMS: atom_id res chain seq x y z
N ALA A 1 -17.54 -14.84 2.96
CA ALA A 1 -16.35 -15.16 3.78
C ALA A 1 -15.77 -13.86 4.33
N VAL A 2 -15.81 -13.66 5.64
CA VAL A 2 -15.25 -12.46 6.28
C VAL A 2 -13.73 -12.64 6.33
N LYS A 3 -12.97 -11.90 5.52
CA LYS A 3 -11.51 -11.84 5.64
C LYS A 3 -11.23 -11.31 7.05
N CYS A 4 -10.72 -12.15 7.96
CA CYS A 4 -10.34 -11.73 9.30
C CYS A 4 -9.29 -10.61 9.18
N MET A 5 -9.70 -9.33 9.31
CA MET A 5 -8.82 -8.15 9.24
C MET A 5 -7.94 -8.04 10.50
N ARG A 6 -7.14 -9.06 10.80
CA ARG A 6 -6.16 -9.02 11.90
C ARG A 6 -4.73 -8.79 11.40
N ASN A 7 -4.55 -8.20 10.21
CA ASN A 7 -3.25 -7.69 9.76
C ASN A 7 -3.42 -6.26 9.23
N LYS A 8 -3.19 -5.27 10.12
CA LYS A 8 -3.23 -3.83 9.79
C LYS A 8 -2.27 -3.49 8.65
N PRO A 9 -1.00 -3.95 8.65
CA PRO A 9 -0.10 -3.77 7.50
C PRO A 9 -0.66 -4.25 6.16
N ALA A 10 -1.26 -5.45 6.11
CA ALA A 10 -1.85 -5.98 4.88
C ALA A 10 -3.03 -5.14 4.36
N TYR A 11 -3.85 -4.57 5.27
CA TYR A 11 -4.92 -3.65 4.89
C TYR A 11 -4.38 -2.38 4.21
N PHE A 12 -3.35 -1.75 4.78
CA PHE A 12 -2.74 -0.58 4.17
C PHE A 12 -2.00 -0.90 2.87
N ALA A 13 -1.36 -2.07 2.77
CA ALA A 13 -0.76 -2.55 1.54
C ALA A 13 -1.81 -2.69 0.42
N GLU A 14 -2.98 -3.27 0.73
CA GLU A 14 -4.07 -3.38 -0.22
C GLU A 14 -4.62 -2.01 -0.66
N ARG A 15 -4.72 -1.05 0.27
CA ARG A 15 -5.15 0.31 -0.05
C ARG A 15 -4.17 1.04 -0.97
N LEU A 16 -2.86 0.95 -0.69
CA LEU A 16 -1.81 1.53 -1.53
C LEU A 16 -1.85 0.93 -2.93
N TYR A 17 -2.04 -0.39 -3.04
CA TYR A 17 -2.12 -1.03 -4.34
C TYR A 17 -3.35 -0.53 -5.11
N LYS A 18 -4.52 -0.49 -4.47
CA LYS A 18 -5.76 0.01 -5.10
C LYS A 18 -5.66 1.48 -5.52
N SER A 19 -4.96 2.33 -4.75
CA SER A 19 -4.82 3.74 -5.12
C SER A 19 -3.94 3.96 -6.34
N MET A 20 -3.06 3.01 -6.67
CA MET A 20 -2.13 3.13 -7.81
C MET A 20 -2.44 2.14 -8.96
N LYS A 21 -3.43 1.26 -8.78
CA LYS A 21 -3.79 0.25 -9.79
C LYS A 21 -4.81 0.85 -10.76
N GLY A 22 -4.44 0.90 -12.04
CA GLY A 22 -5.35 1.26 -13.13
C GLY A 22 -4.82 2.42 -13.97
N LEU A 23 -5.72 3.08 -14.71
CA LEU A 23 -5.39 4.30 -15.43
C LEU A 23 -5.50 5.48 -14.45
N GLY A 24 -4.34 5.94 -13.98
CA GLY A 24 -4.23 7.05 -13.02
C GLY A 24 -3.98 6.57 -11.58
N THR A 25 -3.90 7.56 -10.68
CA THR A 25 -3.58 7.38 -9.26
C THR A 25 -4.58 8.15 -8.41
N ASP A 26 -5.12 7.52 -7.37
CA ASP A 26 -5.81 8.22 -6.28
C ASP A 26 -4.74 8.80 -5.34
N ASP A 27 -4.20 9.95 -5.73
CA ASP A 27 -3.15 10.66 -4.99
C ASP A 27 -3.57 10.97 -3.55
N SER A 28 -4.86 11.28 -3.34
CA SER A 28 -5.39 11.60 -2.01
C SER A 28 -5.28 10.41 -1.06
N THR A 29 -5.62 9.20 -1.51
CA THR A 29 -5.43 7.98 -0.71
C THR A 29 -3.97 7.62 -0.55
N LEU A 30 -3.18 7.71 -1.63
CA LEU A 30 -1.75 7.40 -1.60
C LEU A 30 -1.02 8.29 -0.57
N ILE A 31 -1.15 9.61 -0.69
CA ILE A 31 -0.52 10.60 0.19
C ILE A 31 -0.97 10.38 1.63
N ARG A 32 -2.27 10.25 1.88
CA ARG A 32 -2.80 10.07 3.24
C ARG A 32 -2.24 8.82 3.91
N VAL A 33 -2.16 7.69 3.21
CA VAL A 33 -1.59 6.46 3.79
C VAL A 33 -0.08 6.59 3.98
N MET A 34 0.64 7.16 3.00
CA MET A 34 2.09 7.35 3.09
C MET A 34 2.48 8.23 4.28
N VAL A 35 1.78 9.35 4.48
CA VAL A 35 2.05 10.29 5.59
C VAL A 35 1.62 9.72 6.93
N SER A 36 0.39 9.18 7.06
CA SER A 36 -0.12 8.73 8.36
C SER A 36 0.54 7.46 8.90
N ARG A 37 1.23 6.69 8.04
CA ARG A 37 1.85 5.41 8.43
C ARG A 37 3.38 5.43 8.40
N SER A 38 4.00 6.49 7.89
CA SER A 38 5.46 6.59 7.68
C SER A 38 6.27 6.21 8.92
N GLU A 39 5.90 6.76 10.07
CA GLU A 39 6.59 6.57 11.35
C GLU A 39 5.94 5.49 12.24
N VAL A 40 4.84 4.88 11.78
CA VAL A 40 4.07 3.92 12.60
C VAL A 40 4.43 2.48 12.25
N ASP A 41 4.20 2.07 11.00
CA ASP A 41 4.37 0.68 10.57
C ASP A 41 4.67 0.53 9.07
N MET A 42 5.15 1.59 8.42
CA MET A 42 5.48 1.58 6.98
C MET A 42 6.42 0.46 6.58
N LEU A 43 7.36 0.08 7.45
CA LEU A 43 8.27 -1.06 7.21
C LEU A 43 7.51 -2.37 7.04
N TYR A 44 6.49 -2.62 7.87
CA TYR A 44 5.66 -3.83 7.78
C TYR A 44 4.73 -3.75 6.57
N ILE A 45 4.15 -2.58 6.29
CA ILE A 45 3.30 -2.34 5.11
C ILE A 45 4.09 -2.66 3.83
N ARG A 46 5.34 -2.19 3.72
CA ARG A 46 6.21 -2.46 2.56
C ARG A 46 6.49 -3.95 2.38
N ARG A 47 6.70 -4.69 3.48
CA ARG A 47 6.91 -6.14 3.44
C ARG A 47 5.66 -6.88 2.98
N GLU A 48 4.50 -6.55 3.53
CA GLU A 48 3.22 -7.12 3.10
C GLU A 48 2.91 -6.78 1.65
N PHE A 49 3.14 -5.53 1.22
CA PHE A 49 2.94 -5.12 -0.16
C PHE A 49 3.79 -5.96 -1.13
N LEU A 50 5.07 -6.16 -0.80
CA LEU A 50 5.96 -7.02 -1.59
C LEU A 50 5.46 -8.48 -1.61
N SER A 51 5.07 -9.01 -0.45
CA SER A 51 4.53 -10.38 -0.32
C SER A 51 3.25 -10.59 -1.15
N MET A 52 2.35 -9.61 -1.14
CA MET A 52 1.05 -9.69 -1.80
C MET A 52 1.10 -9.47 -3.31
N TYR A 53 2.01 -8.61 -3.79
CA TYR A 53 2.00 -8.11 -5.17
C TYR A 53 3.28 -8.40 -5.97
N GLY A 54 4.30 -8.99 -5.34
CA GLY A 54 5.56 -9.36 -6.00
C GLY A 54 6.42 -8.19 -6.48
N LYS A 55 6.02 -6.94 -6.16
CA LYS A 55 6.77 -5.71 -6.45
C LYS A 55 6.89 -4.89 -5.19
N SER A 56 8.05 -4.26 -4.98
CA SER A 56 8.21 -3.36 -3.84
C SER A 56 7.33 -2.13 -4.00
N LEU A 57 6.82 -1.59 -2.88
CA LEU A 57 6.03 -0.37 -2.87
C LEU A 57 6.75 0.79 -3.58
N HIS A 58 8.06 0.93 -3.35
CA HIS A 58 8.89 1.95 -3.99
C HIS A 58 8.94 1.79 -5.52
N SER A 59 9.15 0.56 -6.02
CA SER A 59 9.14 0.31 -7.46
C SER A 59 7.77 0.56 -8.07
N PHE A 60 6.70 0.30 -7.33
CA PHE A 60 5.34 0.53 -7.80
C PHE A 60 5.04 2.02 -7.94
N ILE A 61 5.39 2.83 -6.93
CA ILE A 61 5.23 4.29 -6.96
C ILE A 61 6.05 4.92 -8.09
N LYS A 62 7.32 4.51 -8.27
CA LYS A 62 8.20 5.07 -9.31
C LYS A 62 7.68 4.86 -10.73
N VAL A 63 6.96 3.77 -10.99
CA VAL A 63 6.38 3.46 -12.31
C VAL A 63 5.07 4.22 -12.54
N SER A 64 4.39 4.63 -11.47
CA SER A 64 3.17 5.44 -11.52
C SER A 64 3.43 6.94 -11.69
N SER A 65 4.69 7.38 -11.64
CA SER A 65 5.12 8.78 -11.84
C SER A 65 5.65 9.02 -13.25
#